data_AF-A0A7R9YRQ4-F1
#
_entry.id   AF-A0A7R9YRQ4-F1
#
_cell.length_a   1.000
_cell.length_b   1.000
_cell.length_c   1.000
_cell.angle_alpha   90.00
_cell.angle_beta   90.00
_cell.angle_gamma   90.00
#
_symmetry.space_group_name_H-M   'P 1'
#
loop_
_entity.id
_entity.type
_entity.pdbx_description
1 polymer ?
#
loop_
_entity_poly.entity_id
_entity_poly.type
_entity_poly.pdbx_seq_one_letter_code
_entity_poly.pdbx_strand_id
1 'polypeptide(L)'
;GSEPAPSPPPSQRLGAGREPSEAVVNEVVCGSMMLAYERAGMWAEAVGVLGRASAMGVPPNTVMYNTALAAVGKAGQLELAESLFAQVPAPDAVTHESLIAAYGLCGQPAKAEALLKRMVR
;
A
#
# COMPACT_ATOMS: atom_id res chain seq x y z
N GLY A 1 16.68 61.83 -21.28
CA GLY A 1 16.63 60.71 -22.25
C GLY A 1 16.99 59.46 -21.50
N SER A 2 16.04 58.57 -21.31
CA SER A 2 16.26 57.30 -20.63
C SER A 2 15.37 56.27 -21.32
N GLU A 3 15.93 55.61 -22.32
CA GLU A 3 15.30 54.46 -22.98
C GLU A 3 15.25 53.29 -21.97
N PRO A 4 14.15 52.54 -21.87
CA PRO A 4 14.10 51.36 -21.02
C PRO A 4 15.01 50.27 -21.61
N ALA A 5 15.81 49.64 -20.75
CA ALA A 5 16.77 48.60 -21.13
C ALA A 5 16.07 47.43 -21.87
N PRO A 6 16.72 46.82 -22.87
CA PRO A 6 16.13 45.74 -23.65
C PRO A 6 15.90 44.49 -22.78
N SER A 7 14.72 43.87 -22.96
CA SER A 7 14.34 42.61 -22.33
C SER A 7 15.41 41.53 -22.60
N PRO A 8 15.79 40.71 -21.60
CA PRO A 8 16.82 39.71 -21.76
C PRO A 8 16.41 38.62 -22.77
N PRO A 9 17.39 38.02 -23.48
CA PRO A 9 17.14 37.02 -24.52
C PRO A 9 16.51 35.74 -23.94
N PRO A 10 15.77 34.95 -24.77
CA PRO A 10 15.04 33.76 -24.33
C PRO A 10 15.90 32.73 -23.58
N SER A 11 17.21 32.71 -23.85
CA SER A 11 18.20 31.84 -23.23
C SER A 11 18.45 32.14 -21.74
N GLN A 12 18.06 33.32 -21.25
CA GLN A 12 18.15 33.72 -19.84
C GLN A 12 16.81 33.60 -19.11
N ARG A 13 15.75 33.18 -19.80
CA ARG A 13 14.55 32.66 -19.13
C ARG A 13 14.93 31.27 -18.62
N LEU A 14 15.64 31.25 -17.49
CA LEU A 14 15.69 30.09 -16.61
C LEU A 14 14.26 29.58 -16.56
N GLY A 15 14.08 28.38 -17.13
CA GLY A 15 12.80 27.72 -17.07
C GLY A 15 12.31 27.86 -15.66
N ALA A 16 11.10 28.38 -15.49
CA ALA A 16 10.30 27.95 -14.37
C ALA A 16 10.24 26.44 -14.54
N GLY A 17 11.26 25.76 -13.98
CA GLY A 17 11.19 24.36 -13.66
C GLY A 17 9.84 24.27 -13.01
N ARG A 18 8.97 23.50 -13.64
CA ARG A 18 7.81 23.02 -12.92
C ARG A 18 8.46 22.28 -11.77
N GLU A 19 8.61 22.95 -10.62
CA GLU A 19 9.02 22.33 -9.37
C GLU A 19 8.24 21.03 -9.35
N PRO A 20 8.90 19.86 -9.32
CA PRO A 20 8.19 18.60 -9.36
C PRO A 20 7.21 18.69 -8.21
N SER A 21 5.92 18.87 -8.55
CA SER A 21 4.81 19.07 -7.62
C SER A 21 5.09 18.14 -6.47
N GLU A 22 5.43 18.69 -5.29
CA GLU A 22 5.92 17.92 -4.14
C GLU A 22 5.19 16.60 -4.17
N ALA A 23 5.90 15.51 -4.44
CA ALA A 23 5.28 14.22 -4.57
C ALA A 23 4.79 13.86 -3.17
N VAL A 24 3.58 14.32 -2.84
CA VAL A 24 2.98 14.14 -1.53
C VAL A 24 2.66 12.66 -1.47
N VAL A 25 3.57 11.91 -0.86
CA VAL A 25 3.34 10.51 -0.51
C VAL A 25 2.03 10.50 0.28
N ASN A 26 1.05 9.79 -0.26
CA ASN A 26 -0.28 9.69 0.31
C ASN A 26 -0.74 8.23 0.24
N GLU A 27 -1.93 7.98 0.78
CA GLU A 27 -2.53 6.64 0.82
C GLU A 27 -2.58 5.99 -0.57
N VAL A 28 -2.97 6.75 -1.61
CA VAL A 28 -3.09 6.24 -2.99
C VAL A 28 -1.73 5.85 -3.57
N VAL A 29 -0.69 6.67 -3.34
CA VAL A 29 0.67 6.39 -3.82
C VAL A 29 1.23 5.16 -3.11
N CYS A 30 1.10 5.08 -1.79
CA CYS A 30 1.55 3.91 -1.03
C CYS A 30 0.80 2.64 -1.43
N GLY A 31 -0.53 2.71 -1.54
CA GLY A 31 -1.37 1.59 -1.97
C GLY A 31 -1.04 1.11 -3.38
N SER A 32 -0.78 2.02 -4.32
CA SER A 32 -0.35 1.68 -5.68
C SER A 32 0.99 0.93 -5.69
N MET A 33 1.95 1.39 -4.87
CA MET A 33 3.25 0.72 -4.74
C MET A 33 3.11 -0.67 -4.12
N MET A 34 2.29 -0.80 -3.07
CA MET A 34 2.02 -2.09 -2.44
C MET A 34 1.36 -3.07 -3.40
N LEU A 35 0.40 -2.61 -4.20
CA LEU A 35 -0.26 -3.44 -5.22
C LEU A 35 0.72 -3.88 -6.31
N ALA A 36 1.66 -3.02 -6.71
CA ALA A 36 2.70 -3.39 -7.65
C ALA A 36 3.61 -4.51 -7.09
N TYR A 37 4.02 -4.38 -5.83
CA TYR A 37 4.81 -5.42 -5.16
C TYR A 37 4.04 -6.72 -4.95
N GLU A 38 2.76 -6.64 -4.59
CA GLU A 38 1.86 -7.79 -4.46
C GLU A 38 1.79 -8.60 -5.77
N ARG A 39 1.56 -7.92 -6.89
CA ARG A 39 1.50 -8.56 -8.23
C ARG A 39 2.83 -9.13 -8.68
N ALA A 40 3.95 -8.55 -8.22
CA ALA A 40 5.29 -9.06 -8.49
C ALA A 40 5.69 -10.23 -7.57
N GLY A 41 4.85 -10.63 -6.60
CA GLY A 41 5.19 -11.64 -5.60
C GLY A 41 6.19 -11.16 -4.54
N MET A 42 6.47 -9.85 -4.50
CA MET A 42 7.42 -9.19 -3.61
C MET A 42 6.74 -8.80 -2.29
N TRP A 43 6.28 -9.81 -1.55
CA TRP A 43 5.47 -9.61 -0.35
C TRP A 43 6.20 -8.84 0.75
N ALA A 44 7.53 -9.04 0.88
CA ALA A 44 8.33 -8.38 1.90
C ALA A 44 8.38 -6.86 1.69
N GLU A 45 8.47 -6.44 0.43
CA GLU A 45 8.45 -5.05 0.01
C GLU A 45 7.07 -4.44 0.20
N ALA A 46 5.99 -5.16 -0.11
CA ALA A 46 4.62 -4.72 0.15
C ALA A 46 4.40 -4.44 1.65
N VAL A 47 4.80 -5.36 2.52
CA VAL A 47 4.73 -5.18 3.98
C VAL A 47 5.67 -4.07 4.46
N GLY A 48 6.84 -3.94 3.83
CA GLY A 48 7.78 -2.85 4.10
C GLY A 48 7.19 -1.46 3.81
N VAL A 49 6.43 -1.31 2.71
CA VAL A 49 5.71 -0.06 2.42
C VAL A 49 4.62 0.20 3.47
N LEU A 50 3.86 -0.83 3.86
CA LEU A 50 2.85 -0.72 4.92
C LEU A 50 3.47 -0.20 6.24
N GLY A 51 4.59 -0.78 6.67
CA GLY A 51 5.28 -0.38 7.90
C GLY A 51 5.88 1.03 7.82
N ARG A 52 6.33 1.46 6.63
CA ARG A 52 6.86 2.81 6.41
C ARG A 52 5.76 3.87 6.23
N ALA A 53 4.54 3.50 5.89
CA ALA A 53 3.46 4.46 5.61
C ALA A 53 3.26 5.45 6.76
N SER A 54 3.16 4.95 8.00
CA SER A 54 3.04 5.80 9.19
C SER A 54 4.24 6.75 9.37
N ALA A 55 5.46 6.27 9.10
CA ALA A 55 6.67 7.09 9.17
C ALA A 55 6.72 8.18 8.08
N MET A 56 6.01 7.97 6.97
CA MET A 56 5.82 8.96 5.90
C MET A 56 4.63 9.89 6.15
N GLY A 57 3.98 9.81 7.32
CA GLY A 57 2.80 10.61 7.66
C GLY A 57 1.50 10.11 7.02
N VAL A 58 1.51 8.91 6.42
CA VAL A 58 0.35 8.28 5.79
C VAL A 58 -0.20 7.20 6.73
N PRO A 59 -1.34 7.43 7.40
CA PRO A 59 -1.91 6.40 8.27
C PRO A 59 -2.31 5.18 7.42
N PRO A 60 -1.80 3.97 7.75
CA PRO A 60 -2.23 2.75 7.10
C PRO A 60 -3.74 2.56 7.21
N ASN A 61 -4.41 2.29 6.09
CA ASN A 61 -5.83 2.02 6.07
C ASN A 61 -6.13 0.55 5.74
N THR A 62 -7.41 0.16 5.80
CA THR A 62 -7.84 -1.21 5.54
C THR A 62 -7.42 -1.72 4.16
N VAL A 63 -7.40 -0.87 3.12
CA VAL A 63 -6.96 -1.26 1.77
C VAL A 63 -5.49 -1.64 1.75
N MET A 64 -4.63 -0.88 2.42
CA MET A 64 -3.20 -1.19 2.54
C MET A 64 -2.99 -2.50 3.30
N TYR A 65 -3.69 -2.72 4.41
CA TYR A 65 -3.64 -3.99 5.14
C TYR A 65 -4.12 -5.17 4.27
N ASN A 66 -5.25 -5.05 3.58
CA ASN A 66 -5.78 -6.08 2.70
C ASN A 66 -4.78 -6.42 1.58
N THR A 67 -4.13 -5.41 1.00
CA THR A 67 -3.09 -5.60 -0.02
C THR A 67 -1.89 -6.37 0.51
N ALA A 68 -1.38 -5.98 1.69
CA ALA A 68 -0.28 -6.70 2.33
C ALA A 68 -0.67 -8.14 2.68
N LEU A 69 -1.89 -8.34 3.19
CA LEU A 69 -2.41 -9.65 3.58
C LEU A 69 -2.58 -10.59 2.38
N ALA A 70 -3.07 -10.07 1.25
CA ALA A 70 -3.12 -10.81 0.00
C ALA A 70 -1.72 -11.20 -0.49
N ALA A 71 -0.75 -10.28 -0.44
CA ALA A 71 0.62 -10.54 -0.85
C ALA A 71 1.27 -11.68 -0.04
N VAL A 72 1.17 -11.62 1.29
CA VAL A 72 1.76 -12.65 2.18
C VAL A 72 1.01 -13.97 2.10
N GLY A 73 -0.32 -13.94 1.91
CA GLY A 73 -1.14 -15.13 1.73
C GLY A 73 -0.78 -15.91 0.47
N LYS A 74 -0.57 -15.20 -0.65
CA LYS A 74 -0.09 -15.79 -1.91
C LYS A 74 1.33 -16.35 -1.82
N ALA A 75 2.17 -15.74 -0.98
CA ALA A 75 3.53 -16.19 -0.71
C ALA A 75 3.63 -17.33 0.31
N GLY A 76 2.50 -17.81 0.85
CA GLY A 76 2.48 -18.87 1.84
C GLY A 76 2.97 -18.46 3.23
N GLN A 77 3.12 -17.16 3.50
CA GLN A 77 3.61 -16.63 4.78
C GLN A 77 2.44 -16.50 5.77
N LEU A 78 1.90 -17.63 6.22
CA LEU A 78 0.63 -17.64 6.93
C LEU A 78 0.70 -16.99 8.31
N GLU A 79 1.77 -17.21 9.06
CA GLU A 79 1.98 -16.61 10.39
C GLU A 79 1.99 -15.08 10.29
N LEU A 80 2.58 -14.55 9.20
CA LEU A 80 2.58 -13.12 8.93
C LEU A 80 1.19 -12.63 8.51
N ALA A 81 0.44 -13.41 7.72
CA ALA A 81 -0.93 -13.08 7.35
C ALA A 81 -1.84 -12.96 8.59
N GLU A 82 -1.73 -13.89 9.55
CA GLU A 82 -2.46 -13.87 10.82
C GLU A 82 -2.06 -12.66 11.68
N SER A 83 -0.76 -12.34 11.73
CA SER A 83 -0.24 -11.17 12.44
C SER A 83 -0.75 -9.85 11.85
N LEU A 84 -0.78 -9.72 10.52
CA LEU A 84 -1.32 -8.55 9.84
C LEU A 84 -2.82 -8.43 10.05
N PHE A 85 -3.56 -9.54 9.99
CA PHE A 85 -4.99 -9.56 10.26
C PHE A 85 -5.32 -9.00 11.66
N ALA A 86 -4.55 -9.42 12.67
CA ALA A 86 -4.72 -8.97 14.06
C ALA A 86 -4.44 -7.46 14.25
N GLN A 87 -3.69 -6.84 13.34
CA GLN A 87 -3.41 -5.41 13.37
C GLN A 87 -4.49 -4.57 12.67
N VAL A 88 -5.41 -5.19 11.91
CA VAL A 88 -6.48 -4.45 11.24
C VAL A 88 -7.51 -4.01 12.29
N PRO A 89 -7.70 -2.69 12.51
CA PRO A 89 -8.56 -2.21 13.59
C PRO A 89 -10.04 -2.53 13.36
N ALA A 90 -10.48 -2.53 12.10
CA ALA A 90 -11.83 -2.87 11.69
C ALA A 90 -11.77 -3.72 10.40
N PRO A 91 -11.59 -5.05 10.52
CA PRO A 91 -11.51 -5.93 9.37
C PRO A 91 -12.86 -5.97 8.65
N ASP A 92 -12.84 -5.74 7.33
CA ASP A 92 -14.03 -5.78 6.48
C ASP A 92 -14.20 -7.15 5.81
N ALA A 93 -15.20 -7.28 4.93
CA ALA A 93 -15.42 -8.52 4.18
C ALA A 93 -14.18 -8.94 3.37
N VAL A 94 -13.46 -7.98 2.78
CA VAL A 94 -12.27 -8.23 1.98
C VAL A 94 -11.10 -8.69 2.85
N THR A 95 -10.96 -8.15 4.06
CA THR A 95 -9.94 -8.60 5.02
C THR A 95 -10.14 -10.07 5.39
N HIS A 96 -11.39 -10.46 5.68
CA HIS A 96 -11.73 -11.85 6.01
C HIS A 96 -11.57 -12.78 4.80
N GLU A 97 -12.04 -12.38 3.62
CA GLU A 97 -11.86 -13.12 2.38
C GLU A 97 -10.38 -13.39 2.11
N SER A 98 -9.54 -12.36 2.26
CA SER A 98 -8.10 -12.46 2.02
C SER A 98 -7.42 -13.47 2.97
N LEU A 99 -7.82 -13.50 4.26
CA LEU A 99 -7.29 -14.47 5.22
C LEU A 99 -7.82 -15.90 4.96
N ILE A 100 -9.10 -16.04 4.60
CA ILE A 100 -9.68 -17.32 4.18
C ILE A 100 -8.94 -17.88 2.96
N ALA A 101 -8.68 -17.04 1.96
CA ALA A 101 -7.92 -17.41 0.77
C ALA A 101 -6.48 -17.83 1.14
N ALA A 102 -5.82 -17.09 2.02
CA ALA A 102 -4.48 -17.44 2.51
C ALA A 102 -4.47 -18.83 3.18
N TYR A 103 -5.45 -19.13 4.04
CA TYR A 103 -5.59 -20.46 4.63
C TYR A 103 -5.78 -21.56 3.59
N GLY A 104 -6.59 -21.32 2.56
CA GLY A 104 -6.79 -22.27 1.46
C GLY A 104 -5.49 -22.55 0.69
N LEU A 105 -4.77 -21.49 0.31
CA LEU A 105 -3.50 -21.58 -0.41
C LEU A 105 -2.40 -22.28 0.40
N CYS A 106 -2.42 -22.13 1.73
CA CYS A 106 -1.46 -22.76 2.63
C CYS A 106 -1.89 -24.18 3.08
N GLY A 107 -2.97 -24.73 2.54
CA GLY A 107 -3.45 -26.08 2.89
C GLY A 107 -4.03 -26.19 4.30
N GLN A 108 -4.60 -25.11 4.85
CA GLN A 108 -5.22 -25.06 6.18
C GLN A 108 -6.74 -24.78 6.13
N PRO A 109 -7.55 -25.59 5.41
CA PRO A 109 -8.98 -25.34 5.25
C PRO A 109 -9.76 -25.36 6.58
N ALA A 110 -9.31 -26.11 7.58
CA ALA A 110 -9.92 -26.13 8.90
C ALA A 110 -9.89 -24.75 9.58
N LYS A 111 -8.81 -23.96 9.39
CA LYS A 111 -8.74 -22.59 9.90
C LYS A 111 -9.68 -21.65 9.13
N ALA A 112 -9.77 -21.81 7.81
CA ALA A 112 -10.73 -21.06 6.99
C ALA A 112 -12.18 -21.29 7.45
N GLU A 113 -12.58 -22.55 7.68
CA GLU A 113 -13.91 -22.87 8.19
C GLU A 113 -14.16 -22.30 9.58
N ALA A 114 -13.17 -22.37 10.48
CA ALA A 114 -13.29 -21.83 11.83
C ALA A 114 -13.50 -20.30 11.80
N LEU A 115 -12.77 -19.60 10.92
CA LEU A 115 -12.93 -18.16 10.73
C LEU A 115 -14.32 -17.83 10.17
N LEU A 116 -14.78 -18.55 9.15
CA LEU A 116 -16.12 -18.34 8.58
C LEU A 116 -17.23 -18.54 9.63
N LYS A 117 -17.15 -19.59 10.45
CA LYS A 117 -18.10 -19.85 11.55
C LYS A 117 -18.11 -18.73 12.60
N ARG A 118 -16.98 -18.06 12.81
CA ARG A 118 -16.87 -16.92 13.74
C ARG A 118 -17.57 -15.67 13.19
N MET A 119 -17.59 -15.48 11.88
CA MET A 119 -18.23 -14.31 11.25
C MET A 119 -19.76 -14.35 11.26
N VAL A 120 -20.36 -15.54 11.35
CA VAL A 120 -21.83 -15.75 11.26
C VAL A 120 -22.50 -15.79 12.65
N ARG A 121 -21.70 -15.75 13.73
CA ARG A 121 -22.20 -15.65 15.12
C ARG A 121 -22.30 -14.21 15.56
#